data_AF-A0A7Y5N450-F1
#
_entry.id   AF-A0A7Y5N450-F1
#
_cell.length_a   1.000
_cell.length_b   1.000
_cell.length_c   1.000
_cell.angle_alpha   90.00
_cell.angle_beta   90.00
_cell.angle_gamma   90.00
#
_symmetry.space_group_name_H-M   'P 1'
#
loop_
_entity.id
_entity.type
_entity.pdbx_description
1 polymer ?
#
loop_
_entity_poly.entity_id
_entity_poly.type
_entity_poly.pdbx_seq_one_letter_code
_entity_poly.pdbx_strand_id
1 'polypeptide(L)'
;MQETIQERRLADRRGEGRRVEDIKLRLLEESLKELPRYFLAYSDPQKGVYSFFYCDLEDAESMMRALVDEGIAEHAIGLYELKRSTEE
;
A
#
# COMPACT_ATOMS: atom_id res chain seq x y z
N MET A 1 43.01 30.87 11.35
CA MET A 1 42.41 29.71 12.06
C MET A 1 40.90 29.89 12.25
N GLN A 2 40.17 30.29 11.20
CA GLN A 2 38.70 30.43 11.18
C GLN A 2 38.03 29.55 10.11
N GLU A 3 38.80 29.04 9.13
CA GLU A 3 38.30 28.20 8.03
C GLU A 3 37.77 26.82 8.49
N THR A 4 38.12 26.36 9.70
CA THR A 4 37.85 24.98 10.15
C THR A 4 36.48 24.77 10.80
N ILE A 5 35.79 25.84 11.23
CA ILE A 5 34.51 25.72 11.96
C ILE A 5 33.31 25.71 11.01
N GLN A 6 33.36 26.47 9.90
CA GLN A 6 32.30 26.48 8.90
C GLN A 6 32.22 25.16 8.12
N GLU A 7 33.36 24.57 7.75
CA GLU A 7 33.40 23.30 7.02
C GLU A 7 32.87 22.13 7.86
N ARG A 8 33.17 22.09 9.17
CA ARG A 8 32.59 21.09 10.09
C ARG A 8 31.07 21.23 10.21
N ARG A 9 30.54 22.46 10.35
CA ARG A 9 29.08 22.68 10.39
C ARG A 9 28.38 22.28 9.10
N LEU A 10 29.03 22.45 7.94
CA LEU A 10 28.52 22.01 6.64
C LEU A 10 28.58 20.48 6.48
N ALA A 11 29.61 19.82 7.00
CA ALA A 11 29.73 18.37 7.01
C ALA A 11 28.72 17.70 7.95
N ASP A 12 28.49 18.26 9.15
CA ASP A 12 27.52 17.76 10.11
C ASP A 12 26.08 17.88 9.57
N ARG A 13 25.74 19.00 8.90
CA ARG A 13 24.43 19.15 8.22
C ARG A 13 24.24 18.19 7.04
N ARG A 14 25.30 17.84 6.31
CA ARG A 14 25.23 16.82 5.24
C ARG A 14 25.07 15.40 5.81
N GLY A 15 25.68 15.11 6.96
CA GLY A 15 25.54 13.84 7.68
C GLY A 15 24.16 13.65 8.29
N GLU A 16 23.56 14.72 8.83
CA GLU A 16 22.17 14.73 9.31
C GLU A 16 21.17 14.60 8.15
N GLY A 17 21.41 15.26 7.02
CA GLY A 17 20.56 15.16 5.82
C GLY A 17 20.43 13.74 5.27
N ARG A 18 21.55 13.01 5.15
CA ARG A 18 21.54 11.60 4.72
C ARG A 18 20.77 10.69 5.68
N ARG A 19 20.95 10.87 7.00
CA ARG A 19 20.22 10.09 8.01
C ARG A 19 18.71 10.33 7.98
N VAL A 20 18.29 11.57 7.71
CA VAL A 20 16.86 11.90 7.61
C VAL A 20 16.25 11.32 6.33
N GLU A 21 16.98 11.34 5.22
CA GLU A 21 16.56 10.68 3.97
C GLU A 21 16.42 9.16 4.16
N ASP A 22 17.37 8.52 4.84
CA ASP A 22 17.30 7.08 5.16
C ASP A 22 16.08 6.74 6.03
N ILE A 23 15.73 7.60 7.00
CA ILE A 23 14.53 7.42 7.84
C ILE A 23 13.25 7.56 7.01
N LYS A 24 13.17 8.58 6.13
CA LYS A 24 12.01 8.76 5.24
C LYS A 24 11.84 7.57 4.30
N LEU A 25 12.94 7.04 3.77
CA LEU A 25 12.92 5.87 2.90
C LEU A 25 12.38 4.65 3.64
N ARG A 26 12.86 4.38 4.86
CA ARG A 26 12.37 3.29 5.70
C ARG A 26 10.88 3.42 6.05
N LEU A 27 10.43 4.61 6.43
CA LEU A 27 9.02 4.88 6.72
C LEU A 27 8.13 4.68 5.49
N LEU A 28 8.63 5.06 4.31
CA LEU A 28 7.95 4.81 3.05
C LEU A 28 7.88 3.31 2.75
N GLU A 29 8.98 2.58 2.89
CA GLU A 29 9.02 1.12 2.70
C GLU A 29 8.08 0.38 3.67
N GLU A 30 7.99 0.81 4.93
CA GLU A 30 7.06 0.28 5.91
C GLU A 30 5.61 0.58 5.53
N SER A 31 5.32 1.82 5.13
CA SER A 31 3.97 2.22 4.67
C SER A 31 3.55 1.47 3.41
N LEU A 32 4.49 1.18 2.51
CA LEU A 32 4.25 0.37 1.32
C LEU A 32 3.96 -1.10 1.66
N LYS A 33 4.46 -1.65 2.78
CA LYS A 33 4.10 -3.01 3.22
C LYS A 33 2.64 -3.13 3.64
N GLU A 34 2.03 -2.03 4.09
CA GLU A 34 0.63 -2.00 4.54
C GLU A 34 -0.38 -1.68 3.42
N LEU A 35 0.08 -1.53 2.17
CA LEU A 35 -0.84 -1.34 1.05
C LEU A 35 -1.73 -2.57 0.84
N PRO A 36 -3.03 -2.37 0.54
CA PRO A 36 -3.94 -3.45 0.22
C PRO A 36 -3.39 -4.33 -0.90
N ARG A 37 -3.48 -5.64 -0.70
CA ARG A 37 -2.99 -6.65 -1.64
C ARG A 37 -4.10 -7.27 -2.46
N TYR A 38 -5.32 -7.24 -1.97
CA TYR A 38 -6.45 -7.89 -2.61
C TYR A 38 -7.53 -6.88 -2.91
N PHE A 39 -8.08 -6.99 -4.11
CA PHE A 39 -9.16 -6.19 -4.62
C PHE A 39 -10.35 -7.09 -4.90
N LEU A 40 -11.45 -6.87 -4.21
CA LEU A 40 -12.71 -7.55 -4.43
C LEU A 40 -13.66 -6.57 -5.11
N ALA A 41 -14.24 -6.98 -6.23
CA ALA A 41 -15.26 -6.18 -6.90
C ALA A 41 -16.44 -7.04 -7.30
N TYR A 42 -17.64 -6.45 -7.21
CA TYR A 42 -18.81 -7.05 -7.82
C TYR A 42 -19.69 -6.01 -8.52
N SER A 43 -20.46 -6.45 -9.50
CA SER A 43 -21.40 -5.61 -10.25
C SER A 43 -22.84 -5.93 -9.86
N ASP A 44 -23.53 -4.95 -9.32
CA ASP A 44 -24.98 -4.95 -9.14
C ASP A 44 -25.64 -4.35 -10.40
N PRO A 45 -26.57 -5.05 -11.07
CA PRO A 45 -27.21 -4.56 -12.30
C PRO A 45 -28.00 -3.25 -12.13
N GLN A 46 -28.46 -2.93 -10.92
CA GLN A 46 -29.28 -1.76 -10.63
C GLN A 46 -28.48 -0.62 -10.00
N LYS A 47 -27.44 -0.95 -9.22
CA LYS A 47 -26.70 0.02 -8.39
C LYS A 47 -25.28 0.29 -8.88
N GLY A 48 -24.78 -0.52 -9.81
CA GLY A 48 -23.44 -0.37 -10.38
C GLY A 48 -22.38 -1.22 -9.69
N VAL A 49 -21.12 -0.79 -9.77
CA VAL A 49 -19.96 -1.58 -9.32
C VAL A 49 -19.58 -1.19 -7.89
N TYR A 50 -19.44 -2.19 -7.04
CA TYR A 50 -18.90 -2.07 -5.69
C TYR A 50 -17.49 -2.64 -5.65
N SER A 51 -16.62 -2.02 -4.85
CA SER A 51 -15.25 -2.46 -4.69
C SER A 51 -14.76 -2.32 -3.25
N PHE A 52 -13.92 -3.27 -2.86
CA PHE A 52 -13.35 -3.39 -1.51
C PHE A 52 -11.87 -3.75 -1.62
N PHE A 53 -11.08 -3.24 -0.69
CA PHE A 53 -9.64 -3.47 -0.62
C PHE A 53 -9.30 -4.16 0.69
N TYR A 54 -8.48 -5.20 0.60
CA TYR A 54 -8.05 -6.02 1.73
C TYR A 54 -6.53 -6.17 1.75
N CYS A 55 -5.96 -6.23 2.95
CA CYS A 55 -4.55 -6.53 3.14
C CYS A 55 -4.27 -8.03 3.16
N ASP A 56 -5.27 -8.82 3.59
CA ASP A 56 -5.19 -10.28 3.76
C ASP A 56 -6.16 -11.02 2.82
N LEU A 57 -5.76 -12.22 2.38
CA LEU A 57 -6.55 -13.03 1.44
C LEU A 57 -7.77 -13.66 2.13
N GLU A 58 -7.61 -14.13 3.36
CA GLU A 58 -8.66 -14.82 4.12
C GLU A 58 -9.85 -13.89 4.34
N ASP A 59 -9.59 -12.64 4.74
CA ASP A 59 -10.63 -11.62 4.89
C ASP A 59 -11.36 -11.33 3.58
N ALA A 60 -10.62 -11.25 2.47
CA ALA A 60 -11.18 -10.98 1.14
C ALA A 60 -12.04 -12.16 0.65
N GLU A 61 -11.57 -13.39 0.83
CA GLU A 61 -12.34 -14.60 0.51
C GLU A 61 -13.58 -14.74 1.40
N SER A 62 -13.45 -14.45 2.69
CA SER A 62 -14.58 -14.49 3.64
C SER A 62 -15.66 -13.51 3.22
N MET A 63 -15.30 -12.29 2.82
CA MET A 63 -16.29 -11.34 2.29
C MET A 63 -16.89 -11.83 0.98
N MET A 64 -16.08 -12.36 0.05
CA MET A 64 -16.59 -12.88 -1.22
C MET A 64 -17.64 -13.97 -1.00
N ARG A 65 -17.38 -14.91 -0.09
CA ARG A 65 -18.34 -15.97 0.28
C ARG A 65 -19.61 -15.38 0.89
N ALA A 66 -19.48 -14.45 1.84
CA ALA A 66 -20.65 -13.81 2.44
C ALA A 66 -21.53 -13.10 1.41
N LEU A 67 -20.94 -12.39 0.43
CA LEU A 67 -21.69 -11.73 -0.63
C LEU A 67 -22.42 -12.71 -1.55
N VAL A 68 -21.84 -13.88 -1.81
CA VAL A 68 -22.46 -14.95 -2.61
C VAL A 68 -23.56 -15.65 -1.82
N ASP A 69 -23.28 -16.04 -0.57
CA ASP A 69 -24.20 -16.78 0.29
C ASP A 69 -25.47 -15.99 0.62
N GLU A 70 -25.35 -14.67 0.77
CA GLU A 70 -26.47 -13.75 0.99
C GLU A 70 -27.22 -13.37 -0.32
N GLY A 71 -26.81 -13.92 -1.47
CA GLY A 71 -27.42 -13.61 -2.77
C GLY A 71 -27.19 -12.17 -3.23
N ILE A 72 -26.20 -11.46 -2.68
CA ILE A 72 -25.88 -10.07 -3.02
C ILE A 72 -25.10 -10.02 -4.34
N ALA A 73 -24.20 -10.99 -4.56
CA ALA A 73 -23.33 -11.03 -5.73
C ALA A 73 -23.41 -12.38 -6.45
N GLU A 74 -24.43 -12.55 -7.30
CA GLU A 74 -24.74 -13.85 -7.92
C GLU A 74 -23.94 -14.14 -9.21
N HIS A 75 -23.64 -13.12 -10.03
CA HIS A 75 -23.20 -13.36 -11.42
C HIS A 75 -21.92 -12.62 -11.84
N ALA A 76 -21.43 -11.66 -11.04
CA ALA A 76 -20.34 -10.78 -11.45
C ALA A 76 -19.50 -10.35 -10.25
N ILE A 77 -18.86 -11.30 -9.56
CA ILE A 77 -17.90 -11.05 -8.47
C ILE A 77 -16.51 -11.56 -8.86
N GLY A 78 -15.48 -10.81 -8.50
CA GLY A 78 -14.09 -11.18 -8.77
C GLY A 78 -13.15 -10.69 -7.68
N LEU A 79 -12.23 -11.57 -7.29
CA LEU A 79 -11.16 -11.31 -6.36
C LEU A 79 -9.82 -11.31 -7.11
N TYR A 80 -9.05 -10.24 -6.95
CA TYR A 80 -7.81 -10.01 -7.69
C TYR A 80 -6.68 -9.69 -6.72
N GLU A 81 -5.53 -10.32 -6.92
CA GLU A 81 -4.30 -9.93 -6.21
C GLU A 81 -3.60 -8.80 -6.97
N LEU A 82 -3.36 -7.70 -6.26
CA LEU A 82 -2.61 -6.54 -6.74
C LEU A 82 -1.12 -6.88 -6.70
N LYS A 83 -0.61 -7.43 -7.80
CA LYS A 83 0.82 -7.63 -7.99
C LYS A 83 1.54 -6.29 -7.99
N ARG A 84 2.57 -6.17 -7.16
CA ARG A 84 3.49 -5.03 -7.24
C ARG A 84 4.29 -5.18 -8.53
N SER A 85 4.21 -4.21 -9.42
CA SER A 85 5.09 -4.12 -10.59
C SER A 85 6.50 -3.80 -10.09
N THR A 86 7.23 -4.82 -9.65
CA THR A 86 8.68 -4.77 -9.47
C THR A 86 9.40 -5.69 -10.45
N GLU A 87 8.69 -6.20 -11.46
CA GLU A 87 9.30 -6.86 -12.61
C GLU A 87 9.32 -5.84 -13.75
N GLU A 88 10.52 -5.26 -13.96
CA GLU A 88 10.94 -4.61 -15.22
C GLU A 88 11.04 -5.63 -16.36
#